data_AF-A0A7C1AI98-F1
#
_entry.id   AF-A0A7C1AI98-F1
#
_cell.length_a   1.000
_cell.length_b   1.000
_cell.length_c   1.000
_cell.angle_alpha   90.00
_cell.angle_beta   90.00
_cell.angle_gamma   90.00
#
_symmetry.space_group_name_H-M   'P 1'
#
loop_
_entity.id
_entity.type
_entity.pdbx_description
1 polymer ?
#
loop_
_entity_poly.entity_id
_entity_poly.type
_entity_poly.pdbx_seq_one_letter_code
_entity_poly.pdbx_strand_id
1 'polypeptide(L)'
;MKKVLQGYISDKLIHFVGRHCKNCEAQYQLLLRILKSGCLSNSEENAKMPIGIAEIEVNGAAKISQNEMYIPQMVCFCDIPFEHLKIHVTKYSRFGLAFEKDFIVKNGGTPVYYTPLKGKASSSISKGQYFDKKLDKFQHYISHLIDIKCLEVRDTMKEIENFLT
;
A
#
# COMPACT_ATOMS: atom_id res chain seq x y z
N MET A 1 -13.17 -2.63 -38.55
CA MET A 1 -12.47 -1.91 -37.45
C MET A 1 -11.47 -2.86 -36.80
N LYS A 2 -10.17 -2.57 -36.86
CA LYS A 2 -9.17 -3.34 -36.08
C LYS A 2 -9.43 -3.04 -34.60
N LYS A 3 -9.75 -4.09 -33.83
CA LYS A 3 -9.79 -4.04 -32.37
C LYS A 3 -8.39 -3.64 -31.93
N VAL A 4 -8.21 -2.41 -31.43
CA VAL A 4 -6.96 -2.02 -30.78
C VAL A 4 -6.86 -2.92 -29.56
N LEU A 5 -6.03 -3.97 -29.65
CA LEU A 5 -5.65 -4.71 -28.46
C LEU A 5 -5.00 -3.68 -27.54
N GLN A 6 -5.56 -3.50 -26.35
CA GLN A 6 -5.01 -2.62 -25.34
C GLN A 6 -3.66 -3.20 -24.90
N GLY A 7 -2.58 -2.86 -25.61
CA GLY A 7 -1.23 -3.39 -25.42
C GLY A 7 -0.52 -2.83 -24.18
N TYR A 8 -1.26 -2.60 -23.10
CA TYR A 8 -0.75 -2.06 -21.84
C TYR A 8 -0.84 -3.07 -20.69
N ILE A 9 -1.05 -4.34 -21.02
CA ILE A 9 -1.22 -5.45 -20.08
C ILE A 9 -0.16 -6.49 -20.42
N SER A 10 0.65 -6.86 -19.44
CA SER A 10 1.72 -7.84 -19.50
C SER A 10 1.31 -9.12 -18.78
N ASP A 11 1.77 -10.28 -19.24
CA ASP A 11 1.60 -11.54 -18.52
C ASP A 11 2.51 -11.63 -17.28
N LYS A 12 3.53 -10.75 -17.23
CA LYS A 12 4.46 -10.62 -16.11
C LYS A 12 4.36 -9.26 -15.44
N LEU A 13 4.40 -9.24 -14.11
CA LEU A 13 4.44 -8.02 -13.31
C LEU A 13 5.86 -7.78 -12.79
N ILE A 14 6.32 -6.53 -12.83
CA ILE A 14 7.73 -6.17 -12.62
C ILE A 14 7.89 -5.23 -11.43
N HIS A 15 8.81 -5.55 -10.52
CA HIS A 15 9.28 -4.65 -9.47
C HIS A 15 10.70 -4.18 -9.78
N PHE A 16 10.90 -2.87 -9.94
CA PHE A 16 12.23 -2.28 -10.12
C PHE A 16 12.96 -2.13 -8.78
N VAL A 17 14.22 -2.56 -8.74
CA VAL A 17 15.00 -2.67 -7.50
C VAL A 17 16.03 -1.55 -7.41
N GLY A 18 16.04 -0.81 -6.30
CA GLY A 18 17.11 0.15 -6.02
C GLY A 18 16.94 1.54 -6.64
N ARG A 19 15.70 2.00 -6.83
CA ARG A 19 15.43 3.36 -7.30
C ARG A 19 16.11 4.46 -6.50
N HIS A 20 16.18 4.28 -5.18
CA HIS A 20 16.80 5.24 -4.26
C HIS A 20 18.29 4.99 -4.03
N CYS A 21 18.89 3.99 -4.69
CA CYS A 21 20.32 3.75 -4.61
C CYS A 21 21.09 4.82 -5.40
N LYS A 22 22.26 5.20 -4.89
CA LYS A 22 23.07 6.31 -5.43
C LYS A 22 23.59 6.06 -6.85
N ASN A 23 23.83 4.81 -7.22
CA ASN A 23 24.43 4.45 -8.51
C ASN A 23 24.08 3.00 -8.92
N CYS A 24 24.45 2.63 -10.15
CA CYS A 24 24.18 1.33 -10.76
C CYS A 24 24.78 0.15 -9.97
N GLU A 25 25.98 0.32 -9.40
CA GLU A 25 26.62 -0.74 -8.63
C GLU A 25 25.83 -1.04 -7.35
N ALA A 26 25.40 -0.01 -6.63
CA ALA A 26 24.55 -0.17 -5.45
C ALA A 26 23.20 -0.83 -5.79
N GLN A 27 22.61 -0.53 -6.96
CA GLN A 27 21.40 -1.20 -7.43
C GLN A 27 21.64 -2.70 -7.69
N TYR A 28 22.76 -3.03 -8.32
CA TYR A 28 23.14 -4.42 -8.59
C TYR A 28 23.40 -5.20 -7.31
N GLN A 29 24.14 -4.62 -6.36
CA GLN A 29 24.40 -5.24 -5.06
C GLN A 29 23.10 -5.47 -4.27
N LEU A 30 22.13 -4.56 -4.35
CA LEU A 30 20.82 -4.76 -3.76
C LEU A 30 20.07 -5.93 -4.40
N LEU A 31 20.09 -6.04 -5.75
CA LEU A 31 19.52 -7.20 -6.45
C LEU A 31 20.17 -8.51 -5.98
N LEU A 32 21.51 -8.57 -5.92
CA LEU A 32 22.22 -9.75 -5.44
C LEU A 32 21.83 -10.12 -4.02
N ARG A 33 21.63 -9.13 -3.14
CA ARG A 33 21.18 -9.38 -1.77
C ARG A 33 19.79 -10.01 -1.75
N ILE A 34 18.85 -9.48 -2.51
CA ILE A 34 17.49 -10.02 -2.62
C ILE A 34 17.52 -11.46 -3.16
N LEU A 35 18.32 -11.72 -4.19
CA LEU A 35 18.44 -13.06 -4.77
C LEU A 35 19.07 -14.07 -3.78
N LYS A 36 20.06 -13.63 -3.00
CA LYS A 36 20.70 -14.48 -1.98
C LYS A 36 19.81 -14.74 -0.76
N SER A 37 19.03 -13.74 -0.33
CA SER A 37 18.11 -13.89 0.80
C SER A 37 16.81 -14.60 0.41
N GLY A 38 16.43 -14.55 -0.87
CA GLY A 38 15.12 -14.99 -1.34
C GLY A 38 13.96 -14.08 -0.88
N CYS A 39 14.27 -12.88 -0.34
CA CYS A 39 13.28 -11.98 0.23
C CYS A 39 13.28 -10.63 -0.48
N LEU A 40 12.17 -10.31 -1.15
CA LEU A 40 11.89 -8.98 -1.68
C LEU A 40 10.98 -8.24 -0.70
N SER A 41 11.49 -7.16 -0.11
CA SER A 41 10.76 -6.35 0.86
C SER A 41 10.97 -4.85 0.62
N ASN A 42 10.11 -4.02 1.19
CA ASN A 42 10.18 -2.56 1.09
C ASN A 42 11.20 -1.92 2.06
N SER A 43 11.74 -2.68 3.01
CA SER A 43 12.86 -2.27 3.86
C SER A 43 13.68 -3.47 4.36
N GLU A 44 14.87 -3.20 4.92
CA GLU A 44 15.70 -4.24 5.53
C GLU A 44 15.11 -4.75 6.85
N GLU A 45 14.42 -3.89 7.59
CA GLU A 45 13.72 -4.23 8.84
C GLU A 45 12.59 -5.21 8.55
N ASN A 46 11.76 -4.90 7.55
CA ASN A 46 10.63 -5.74 7.16
C ASN A 46 11.10 -7.09 6.59
N ALA A 47 12.26 -7.13 5.93
CA ALA A 47 12.85 -8.38 5.43
C ALA A 47 13.29 -9.35 6.56
N LYS A 48 13.45 -8.87 7.79
CA LYS A 48 13.85 -9.67 8.96
C LYS A 48 12.65 -10.17 9.78
N MET A 49 11.44 -9.72 9.47
CA MET A 49 10.25 -10.13 10.20
C MET A 49 9.93 -11.61 9.97
N PRO A 50 9.35 -12.31 10.96
CA PRO A 50 8.92 -13.69 10.78
C PRO A 50 7.91 -13.83 9.62
N ILE A 51 8.01 -14.93 8.89
CA ILE A 51 7.10 -15.24 7.77
C ILE A 51 5.66 -15.28 8.28
N GLY A 52 4.75 -14.63 7.55
CA GLY A 52 3.33 -14.58 7.88
C GLY A 52 2.94 -13.44 8.83
N ILE A 53 3.90 -12.62 9.28
CA ILE A 53 3.62 -11.40 10.02
C ILE A 53 3.69 -10.21 9.07
N ALA A 54 2.66 -9.37 9.11
CA ALA A 54 2.63 -8.09 8.43
C ALA A 54 2.07 -7.04 9.40
N GLU A 55 2.76 -5.91 9.50
CA GLU A 55 2.32 -4.75 10.24
C GLU A 55 1.83 -3.67 9.26
N ILE A 56 0.85 -2.91 9.72
CA ILE A 56 0.39 -1.69 9.04
C ILE A 56 0.49 -0.58 10.07
N GLU A 57 1.34 0.39 9.81
CA GLU A 57 1.40 1.60 10.61
C GLU A 57 0.34 2.59 10.10
N VAL A 58 -0.38 3.20 11.04
CA VAL A 58 -1.45 4.16 10.75
C VAL A 58 -1.12 5.51 11.41
N ASN A 59 -0.80 6.51 10.60
CA ASN A 59 -0.67 7.90 11.03
C ASN A 59 -2.03 8.59 11.00
N GLY A 60 -2.74 8.55 12.13
CA GLY A 60 -4.08 9.15 12.26
C GLY A 60 -4.14 10.67 12.07
N ALA A 61 -3.01 11.38 12.14
CA ALA A 61 -2.95 12.82 11.92
C ALA A 61 -2.73 13.20 10.44
N ALA A 62 -2.28 12.26 9.61
CA ALA A 62 -2.08 12.49 8.19
C ALA A 62 -3.41 12.45 7.43
N LYS A 63 -3.46 13.11 6.28
CA LYS A 63 -4.59 12.99 5.35
C LYS A 63 -4.40 11.78 4.45
N ILE A 64 -5.47 11.03 4.19
CA ILE A 64 -5.41 9.88 3.27
C ILE A 64 -4.97 10.32 1.87
N SER A 65 -5.30 11.55 1.47
CA SER A 65 -4.89 12.14 0.20
C SER A 65 -3.38 12.41 0.05
N GLN A 66 -2.61 12.36 1.14
CA GLN A 66 -1.16 12.58 1.10
C GLN A 66 -0.34 11.29 1.01
N ASN A 67 -0.99 10.11 1.02
CA ASN A 67 -0.30 8.80 1.00
C ASN A 67 0.65 8.60 2.19
N GLU A 68 0.35 9.22 3.32
CA GLU A 68 1.14 9.17 4.56
C GLU A 68 0.36 8.52 5.72
N MET A 69 -0.95 8.34 5.56
CA MET A 69 -1.80 7.79 6.61
C MET A 69 -1.58 6.29 6.83
N TYR A 70 -1.49 5.50 5.77
CA TYR A 70 -1.23 4.07 5.87
C TYR A 70 0.18 3.82 5.34
N ILE A 71 1.02 3.21 6.15
CA ILE A 71 2.39 2.86 5.82
C ILE A 71 2.45 1.33 5.78
N PRO A 72 2.14 0.72 4.61
CA PRO A 72 2.05 -0.73 4.51
C PRO A 72 3.43 -1.36 4.33
N GLN A 73 3.61 -2.56 4.87
CA GLN A 73 4.74 -3.44 4.59
C GLN A 73 4.49 -4.23 3.30
N MET A 74 4.62 -3.56 2.15
CA MET A 74 4.37 -4.18 0.85
C MET A 74 5.31 -3.67 -0.23
N VAL A 75 5.51 -4.50 -1.26
CA VAL A 75 6.14 -4.11 -2.52
C VAL A 75 5.11 -4.08 -3.63
N CYS A 76 5.24 -3.12 -4.55
CA CYS A 76 4.36 -3.00 -5.70
C CYS A 76 5.00 -3.58 -6.95
N PHE A 77 4.22 -4.26 -7.79
CA PHE A 77 4.64 -4.68 -9.12
C PHE A 77 3.87 -3.88 -10.17
N CYS A 78 4.58 -3.43 -11.19
CA CYS A 78 4.00 -2.68 -12.30
C CYS A 78 3.59 -3.64 -13.42
N ASP A 79 2.41 -3.38 -14.00
CA ASP A 79 1.93 -4.04 -15.21
C ASP A 79 2.45 -3.26 -16.44
N ILE A 80 3.68 -3.57 -16.85
CA ILE A 80 4.37 -2.89 -17.94
C ILE A 80 4.83 -3.94 -18.96
N PRO A 81 4.36 -3.88 -20.21
CA PRO A 81 4.86 -4.75 -21.27
C PRO A 81 6.35 -4.57 -21.52
N PHE A 82 7.03 -5.64 -21.93
CA PHE A 82 8.49 -5.67 -22.06
C PHE A 82 9.02 -4.58 -22.99
N GLU A 83 8.34 -4.35 -24.12
CA GLU A 83 8.63 -3.32 -25.11
C GLU A 83 8.60 -1.89 -24.55
N HIS A 84 7.87 -1.67 -23.46
CA HIS A 84 7.77 -0.38 -22.81
C HIS A 84 8.79 -0.19 -21.68
N LEU A 85 9.55 -1.22 -21.29
CA LEU A 85 10.46 -1.14 -20.14
C LEU A 85 11.59 -0.12 -20.30
N LYS A 86 12.01 0.20 -21.53
CA LYS A 86 13.16 1.07 -21.80
C LYS A 86 13.06 2.42 -21.07
N ILE A 87 11.88 3.05 -21.05
CA ILE A 87 11.69 4.34 -20.37
C ILE A 87 11.64 4.19 -18.84
N HIS A 88 11.18 3.05 -18.36
CA HIS A 88 11.03 2.76 -16.93
C HIS A 88 12.37 2.39 -16.29
N VAL A 89 13.24 1.71 -17.02
CA VAL A 89 14.60 1.38 -16.58
C VAL A 89 15.40 2.64 -16.23
N THR A 90 15.28 3.69 -17.05
CA THR A 90 15.96 4.97 -16.80
C THR A 90 15.39 5.71 -15.59
N LYS A 91 14.07 5.60 -15.35
CA LYS A 91 13.37 6.32 -14.28
C LYS A 91 13.45 5.63 -12.92
N TYR A 92 13.39 4.30 -12.92
CA TYR A 92 13.18 3.51 -11.71
C TYR A 92 14.41 2.71 -11.32
N SER A 93 15.00 1.91 -12.21
CA SER A 93 16.28 1.22 -11.99
C SER A 93 16.64 0.38 -13.21
N ARG A 94 17.93 0.11 -13.42
CA ARG A 94 18.40 -0.86 -14.42
C ARG A 94 18.12 -2.31 -14.05
N PHE A 95 17.74 -2.57 -12.80
CA PHE A 95 17.50 -3.89 -12.27
C PHE A 95 16.06 -4.02 -11.77
N GLY A 96 15.49 -5.21 -11.93
CA GLY A 96 14.16 -5.53 -11.47
C GLY A 96 13.92 -7.03 -11.45
N LEU A 97 12.84 -7.43 -10.78
CA LEU A 97 12.36 -8.80 -10.71
C LEU A 97 10.98 -8.86 -11.37
N ALA A 98 10.77 -9.87 -12.21
CA ALA A 98 9.52 -10.11 -12.89
C ALA A 98 8.94 -11.46 -12.44
N PHE A 99 7.64 -11.49 -12.16
CA PHE A 99 6.92 -12.72 -11.84
C PHE A 99 5.71 -12.85 -12.76
N GLU A 100 5.30 -14.09 -13.03
CA GLU A 100 4.03 -14.34 -13.70
C GLU A 100 2.89 -13.71 -12.90
N LYS A 101 1.96 -13.04 -13.61
CA LYS A 101 0.81 -12.37 -12.99
C LYS A 101 -0.01 -13.35 -12.15
N ASP A 102 -0.25 -14.54 -12.66
CA ASP A 102 -0.98 -15.59 -11.94
C ASP A 102 -0.28 -16.03 -10.66
N PHE A 103 1.06 -16.04 -10.64
CA PHE A 103 1.81 -16.34 -9.43
C PHE A 103 1.57 -15.27 -8.36
N ILE A 104 1.62 -13.99 -8.74
CA ILE A 104 1.39 -12.87 -7.81
C ILE A 104 -0.05 -12.91 -7.26
N VAL A 105 -1.05 -13.12 -8.13
CA VAL A 105 -2.47 -13.18 -7.72
C VAL A 105 -2.72 -14.36 -6.76
N LYS A 106 -2.18 -15.54 -7.06
CA LYS A 106 -2.32 -16.72 -6.19
C LYS A 106 -1.68 -16.55 -4.80
N ASN A 107 -0.72 -15.63 -4.66
CA ASN A 107 -0.02 -15.35 -3.41
C ASN A 107 -0.48 -14.03 -2.75
N GLY A 108 -1.73 -13.60 -3.02
CA GLY A 108 -2.35 -12.47 -2.32
C GLY A 108 -2.04 -11.09 -2.92
N GLY A 109 -1.41 -11.04 -4.09
CA GLY A 109 -1.26 -9.79 -4.84
C GLY A 109 -2.63 -9.21 -5.22
N THR A 110 -2.81 -7.92 -4.98
CA THR A 110 -4.07 -7.20 -5.22
C THR A 110 -3.85 -5.95 -6.08
N PRO A 111 -4.80 -5.56 -6.96
CA PRO A 111 -4.71 -4.33 -7.72
C PRO A 111 -4.60 -3.08 -6.83
N VAL A 112 -3.74 -2.14 -7.23
CA VAL A 112 -3.66 -0.82 -6.60
C VAL A 112 -4.62 0.13 -7.30
N TYR A 113 -5.46 0.80 -6.52
CA TYR A 113 -6.42 1.79 -7.03
C TYR A 113 -5.89 3.21 -6.82
N TYR A 114 -5.70 3.94 -7.92
CA TYR A 114 -5.26 5.33 -7.87
C TYR A 114 -6.44 6.28 -7.91
N THR A 115 -6.44 7.24 -6.99
CA THR A 115 -7.39 8.37 -7.00
C THR A 115 -6.66 9.66 -7.39
N PRO A 116 -7.10 10.37 -8.44
CA PRO A 116 -6.45 11.61 -8.84
C PRO A 116 -6.81 12.73 -7.84
N LEU A 117 -5.81 13.18 -7.07
CA LEU A 117 -6.00 14.14 -5.97
C LEU A 117 -6.71 15.44 -6.37
N LYS A 118 -6.38 15.97 -7.55
CA LYS A 118 -6.93 17.21 -8.11
C LYS A 118 -8.14 16.98 -9.02
N GLY A 119 -8.55 15.74 -9.23
CA GLY A 119 -9.76 15.45 -10.01
C GLY A 119 -10.98 16.05 -9.31
N LYS A 120 -11.95 16.58 -10.07
CA LYS A 120 -13.18 17.13 -9.48
C LYS A 120 -14.05 15.99 -8.94
N ALA A 121 -14.52 16.12 -7.70
CA ALA A 121 -15.57 15.27 -7.15
C ALA A 121 -16.94 15.97 -7.21
N SER A 122 -16.93 17.31 -7.08
CA SER A 122 -18.07 18.19 -7.35
C SER A 122 -17.58 19.51 -7.94
N SER A 123 -18.46 20.50 -8.08
CA SER A 123 -18.08 21.87 -8.48
C SER A 123 -17.13 22.55 -7.50
N SER A 124 -17.14 22.16 -6.22
CA SER A 124 -16.47 22.88 -5.13
C SER A 124 -15.34 22.10 -4.45
N ILE A 125 -15.21 20.79 -4.68
CA ILE A 125 -14.19 19.96 -4.02
C ILE A 125 -13.49 19.00 -4.97
N SER A 126 -12.20 18.76 -4.69
CA SER A 126 -11.41 17.71 -5.35
C SER A 126 -11.71 16.32 -4.77
N LYS A 127 -11.33 15.26 -5.50
CA LYS A 127 -11.41 13.88 -5.01
C LYS A 127 -10.56 13.66 -3.77
N GLY A 128 -9.36 14.26 -3.70
CA GLY A 128 -8.55 14.20 -2.48
C GLY A 128 -9.30 14.76 -1.27
N GLN A 129 -9.85 15.98 -1.38
CA GLN A 129 -10.65 16.60 -0.34
C GLN A 129 -11.91 15.80 0.01
N TYR A 130 -12.53 15.16 -0.99
CA TYR A 130 -13.69 14.30 -0.79
C TYR A 130 -13.36 13.10 0.09
N PHE A 131 -12.26 12.38 -0.21
CA PHE A 131 -11.87 11.21 0.57
C PHE A 131 -11.34 11.57 1.96
N ASP A 132 -10.61 12.68 2.10
CA ASP A 132 -10.21 13.19 3.42
C ASP A 132 -11.45 13.41 4.30
N LYS A 133 -12.44 14.17 3.81
CA LYS A 133 -13.69 14.43 4.55
C LYS A 133 -14.48 13.16 4.89
N LYS A 134 -14.50 12.18 3.97
CA LYS A 134 -15.18 10.91 4.21
C LYS A 134 -14.53 10.14 5.35
N LEU A 135 -13.21 10.15 5.40
CA LEU A 135 -12.47 9.47 6.44
C LEU A 135 -12.55 10.19 7.78
N ASP A 136 -12.46 11.51 7.81
CA ASP A 136 -12.69 12.31 9.02
C ASP A 136 -14.04 11.98 9.64
N LYS A 137 -15.10 11.90 8.80
CA LYS A 137 -16.44 11.52 9.25
C LYS A 137 -16.49 10.09 9.78
N PHE A 138 -15.80 9.16 9.14
CA PHE A 138 -15.73 7.77 9.58
C PHE A 138 -15.01 7.66 10.93
N GLN A 139 -13.86 8.30 11.09
CA GLN A 139 -13.10 8.34 12.34
C GLN A 139 -13.92 8.95 13.47
N HIS A 140 -14.62 10.07 13.21
CA HIS A 140 -15.51 10.67 14.19
C HIS A 140 -16.64 9.72 14.62
N TYR A 141 -17.26 9.02 13.67
CA TYR A 141 -18.30 8.03 13.96
C TYR A 141 -17.77 6.87 14.80
N ILE A 142 -16.59 6.33 14.46
CA ILE A 142 -15.96 5.25 15.22
C ILE A 142 -15.60 5.71 16.64
N SER A 143 -15.02 6.91 16.80
CA SER A 143 -14.71 7.46 18.12
C SER A 143 -15.96 7.56 18.98
N HIS A 144 -17.04 8.10 18.41
CA HIS A 144 -18.30 8.26 19.15
C HIS A 144 -18.92 6.91 19.55
N LEU A 145 -18.86 5.90 18.67
CA LEU A 145 -19.32 4.55 18.99
C LEU A 145 -18.48 3.88 20.08
N ILE A 146 -17.16 4.08 20.06
CA ILE A 146 -16.25 3.57 21.09
C ILE A 146 -16.58 4.23 22.42
N ASP A 147 -16.76 5.55 22.46
CA ASP A 147 -17.08 6.28 23.68
C ASP A 147 -18.41 5.79 24.29
N ILE A 148 -19.45 5.63 23.47
CA ILE A 148 -20.76 5.10 23.93
C ILE A 148 -20.59 3.68 24.50
N LYS A 149 -19.95 2.77 23.77
CA LYS A 149 -19.80 1.38 24.24
C LYS A 149 -18.89 1.27 25.46
N CYS A 150 -17.85 2.09 25.55
CA CYS A 150 -16.97 2.14 26.72
C CYS A 150 -17.70 2.67 27.96
N LEU A 151 -18.61 3.64 27.79
CA LEU A 151 -19.49 4.11 28.85
C LEU A 151 -20.45 3.00 29.30
N GLU A 152 -21.13 2.32 28.37
CA GLU A 152 -22.03 1.20 28.68
C GLU A 152 -21.30 0.07 29.44
N VAL A 153 -20.10 -0.31 29.01
CA VAL A 153 -19.28 -1.33 29.69
C VAL A 153 -18.87 -0.86 31.08
N ARG A 154 -18.46 0.41 31.23
CA ARG A 154 -18.05 0.96 32.52
C ARG A 154 -19.22 1.05 33.51
N ASP A 155 -20.40 1.44 33.04
CA ASP A 155 -21.61 1.52 33.86
C ASP A 155 -22.06 0.11 34.29
N THR A 156 -22.02 -0.87 33.37
CA THR A 156 -22.28 -2.28 33.69
C THR A 156 -21.30 -2.81 34.75
N MET A 157 -20.01 -2.49 34.65
CA MET A 157 -19.03 -2.91 35.66
C MET A 157 -19.30 -2.31 37.04
N LYS A 158 -19.73 -1.03 37.11
CA LYS A 158 -20.12 -0.39 38.37
C LYS A 158 -21.38 -1.01 38.97
N GLU A 159 -22.37 -1.36 38.16
CA GLU A 159 -23.56 -2.07 38.63
C GLU A 159 -23.21 -3.43 39.24
N ILE A 160 -22.31 -4.17 38.60
CA ILE A 160 -21.79 -5.45 39.13
C ILE A 160 -21.05 -5.23 40.45
N GLU A 161 -20.16 -4.24 40.54
CA GLU A 161 -19.44 -3.92 41.78
C GLU A 161 -20.40 -3.59 42.93
N ASN A 162 -21.40 -2.73 42.69
CA ASN A 162 -22.42 -2.36 43.69
C ASN A 162 -23.32 -3.53 44.11
N PHE A 163 -23.52 -4.53 43.24
CA PHE A 163 -24.27 -5.74 43.60
C PHE A 163 -23.44 -6.70 44.46
N LEU A 164 -22.11 -6.69 44.31
CA LEU A 164 -21.19 -7.58 45.00
C LEU A 164 -20.70 -7.05 46.36
N THR A 165 -20.96 -5.78 46.69
CA THR A 165 -20.67 -5.13 47.98
C THR A 165 -21.92 -4.83 48.77
#